data_AF-F3ZFG3-F1
#
_entry.id   AF-F3ZFG3-F1
#
_cell.length_a   1.000
_cell.length_b   1.000
_cell.length_c   1.000
_cell.angle_alpha   90.00
_cell.angle_beta   90.00
_cell.angle_gamma   90.00
#
_symmetry.space_group_name_H-M   'P 1'
#
loop_
_entity.id
_entity.type
_entity.pdbx_description
1 polymer ?
#
loop_
_entity_poly.entity_id
_entity_poly.type
_entity_poly.pdbx_seq_one_letter_code
_entity_poly.pdbx_strand_id
1 'polypeptide(L)'
;MARLVAAGLGNSEIAFRTGLPALRVNTLVQRLREGLRLPDSASRAMLVHHLIAQRYIPVPARDTRPALIPTEARLVRAWGEHATRLAVAEALAMPPVEVDLWTQTLLRKIHARSTAHLVALGHALGAFASTPLDANAPLPLRPGLLPPARATALGLAARGMGKEEIASRLHVSPDTVTSHLKAARAALGCPPRTALHVLVHTLFATGAATPPSLAVPSPPVTAAQLHLWKAITTNSLLSDIANAVGTTPQAVRPAVRHLTAHAGTDSALGLVVRGHAWNWNEG
;
A
#
# COMPACT_ATOMS: atom_id res chain seq x y z
N MET A 1 1.59 -22.84 -25.88
CA MET A 1 0.78 -23.04 -24.65
C MET A 1 1.12 -22.01 -23.57
N ALA A 2 2.29 -22.09 -22.91
CA ALA A 2 2.68 -21.19 -21.81
C ALA A 2 2.54 -19.69 -22.12
N ARG A 3 2.98 -19.24 -23.31
CA ARG A 3 2.81 -17.85 -23.76
C ARG A 3 1.34 -17.40 -23.86
N LEU A 4 0.42 -18.31 -24.22
CA LEU A 4 -1.01 -17.99 -24.30
C LEU A 4 -1.64 -17.86 -22.91
N VAL A 5 -1.20 -18.67 -21.95
CA VAL A 5 -1.58 -18.51 -20.53
C VAL A 5 -1.08 -17.16 -19.99
N ALA A 6 0.16 -16.79 -20.30
CA ALA A 6 0.73 -15.49 -19.92
C ALA A 6 0.05 -14.30 -20.62
N ALA A 7 -0.47 -14.47 -21.84
CA ALA A 7 -1.31 -13.48 -22.51
C ALA A 7 -2.74 -13.39 -21.93
N GLY A 8 -3.04 -14.24 -20.95
CA GLY A 8 -4.27 -14.19 -20.16
C GLY A 8 -5.41 -15.05 -20.68
N LEU A 9 -5.19 -15.90 -21.67
CA LEU A 9 -6.25 -16.70 -22.28
C LEU A 9 -6.70 -17.85 -21.37
N GLY A 10 -8.00 -18.09 -21.32
CA GLY A 10 -8.64 -19.24 -20.69
C GLY A 10 -8.44 -20.54 -21.48
N ASN A 11 -8.82 -21.69 -20.89
CA ASN A 11 -8.65 -22.99 -21.56
C ASN A 11 -9.41 -23.08 -22.88
N SER A 12 -10.65 -22.59 -22.92
CA SER A 12 -11.48 -22.61 -24.14
C SER A 12 -10.91 -21.72 -25.24
N GLU A 13 -10.40 -20.54 -24.90
CA GLU A 13 -9.76 -19.63 -25.86
C GLU A 13 -8.46 -20.21 -26.40
N ILE A 14 -7.66 -20.85 -25.54
CA ILE A 14 -6.45 -21.54 -25.98
C ILE A 14 -6.80 -22.71 -26.88
N ALA A 15 -7.77 -23.55 -26.48
CA ALA A 15 -8.26 -24.68 -27.25
C ALA A 15 -8.66 -24.25 -28.66
N PHE A 16 -9.47 -23.19 -28.75
CA PHE A 16 -9.87 -22.57 -30.00
C PHE A 16 -8.67 -22.10 -30.84
N ARG A 17 -7.72 -21.36 -30.24
CA ARG A 17 -6.55 -20.84 -30.97
C ARG A 17 -5.56 -21.91 -31.42
N THR A 18 -5.44 -23.02 -30.70
CA THR A 18 -4.46 -24.07 -31.00
C THR A 18 -5.08 -25.26 -31.74
N GLY A 19 -6.39 -25.29 -31.93
CA GLY A 19 -7.11 -26.45 -32.46
C GLY A 19 -7.05 -27.69 -31.54
N LEU A 20 -6.73 -27.51 -30.25
CA LEU A 20 -6.59 -28.62 -29.31
C LEU A 20 -7.90 -28.80 -28.53
N PRO A 21 -8.28 -30.03 -28.15
CA PRO A 21 -9.40 -30.24 -27.23
C PRO A 21 -9.19 -29.53 -25.89
N ALA A 22 -10.24 -28.94 -25.31
CA ALA A 22 -10.15 -28.21 -24.05
C ALA A 22 -9.58 -29.07 -22.89
N LEU A 23 -9.93 -30.37 -22.86
CA LEU A 23 -9.37 -31.32 -21.91
C LEU A 23 -7.85 -31.45 -22.07
N ARG A 24 -7.35 -31.50 -23.31
CA ARG A 24 -5.91 -31.57 -23.60
C ARG A 24 -5.19 -30.31 -23.15
N VAL A 25 -5.80 -29.13 -23.33
CA VAL A 25 -5.27 -27.87 -22.80
C VAL A 25 -5.16 -27.92 -21.28
N ASN A 26 -6.19 -28.43 -20.59
CA ASN A 26 -6.17 -28.58 -19.13
C ASN A 26 -5.00 -29.48 -18.67
N THR A 27 -4.85 -30.67 -19.27
CA THR A 27 -3.73 -31.57 -18.97
C THR A 27 -2.37 -30.91 -19.19
N LEU A 28 -2.21 -30.12 -20.25
CA LEU A 28 -0.96 -29.42 -20.53
C LEU A 28 -0.66 -28.34 -19.49
N VAL A 29 -1.67 -27.59 -19.04
CA VAL A 29 -1.50 -26.60 -17.96
C VAL A 29 -1.13 -27.30 -16.65
N GLN A 30 -1.74 -28.44 -16.35
CA GLN A 30 -1.42 -29.21 -15.15
C GLN A 30 0.03 -29.74 -15.20
N ARG A 31 0.47 -30.29 -16.33
CA ARG A 31 1.87 -30.70 -16.53
C ARG A 31 2.87 -29.56 -16.36
N LEU A 32 2.49 -28.34 -16.75
CA LEU A 32 3.34 -27.16 -16.50
C LEU A 32 3.49 -26.88 -14.99
N ARG A 33 2.42 -27.05 -14.20
CA ARG A 33 2.51 -26.92 -12.74
C ARG A 33 3.39 -27.99 -12.13
N GLU A 34 3.19 -29.25 -12.53
CA GLU A 34 3.97 -30.40 -12.07
C GLU A 34 5.46 -30.21 -12.39
N GLY A 35 5.79 -29.82 -13.63
CA GLY A 35 7.16 -29.57 -14.06
C GLY A 35 7.85 -28.45 -13.28
N LEU A 36 7.08 -27.46 -12.80
CA LEU A 36 7.56 -26.38 -11.95
C LEU A 36 7.43 -26.66 -10.45
N ARG A 37 6.98 -27.87 -10.06
CA ARG A 37 6.72 -28.29 -8.68
C ARG A 37 5.78 -27.35 -7.92
N LEU A 38 4.81 -26.78 -8.62
CA LEU A 38 3.80 -25.93 -8.02
C LEU A 38 2.70 -26.77 -7.35
N PRO A 39 2.08 -26.28 -6.26
CA PRO A 39 0.94 -26.97 -5.67
C PRO A 39 -0.22 -27.05 -6.66
N ASP A 40 -1.09 -28.05 -6.52
CA ASP A 40 -2.27 -28.21 -7.38
C ASP A 40 -3.22 -27.01 -7.31
N SER A 41 -3.26 -26.34 -6.16
CA SER A 41 -4.01 -25.12 -5.92
C SER A 41 -3.40 -23.88 -6.59
N ALA A 42 -2.22 -23.99 -7.23
CA ALA A 42 -1.54 -22.86 -7.85
C ALA A 42 -2.40 -22.18 -8.91
N SER A 43 -2.70 -20.91 -8.66
CA SER A 43 -3.33 -20.04 -9.63
C SER A 43 -2.52 -19.94 -10.92
N ARG A 44 -3.20 -19.57 -12.01
CA ARG A 44 -2.50 -19.27 -13.28
C ARG A 44 -1.52 -18.10 -13.15
N ALA A 45 -1.78 -17.19 -12.23
CA ALA A 45 -0.91 -16.06 -11.93
C ALA A 45 0.42 -16.54 -11.35
N MET A 46 0.38 -17.42 -10.34
CA MET A 46 1.58 -18.06 -9.79
C MET A 46 2.33 -18.89 -10.84
N LEU A 47 1.60 -19.66 -11.66
CA LEU A 47 2.18 -20.42 -12.76
C LEU A 47 2.96 -19.52 -13.73
N VAL A 48 2.36 -18.41 -14.17
CA VAL A 48 2.99 -17.45 -15.09
C VAL A 48 4.20 -16.78 -14.44
N HIS A 49 4.11 -16.40 -13.16
CA HIS A 49 5.26 -15.85 -12.44
C HIS A 49 6.45 -16.80 -12.52
N HIS A 50 6.25 -18.10 -12.21
CA HIS A 50 7.32 -19.10 -12.23
C HIS A 50 7.83 -19.39 -13.64
N LEU A 51 6.97 -19.44 -14.65
CA LEU A 51 7.38 -19.61 -16.04
C LEU A 51 8.31 -18.48 -16.51
N ILE A 52 8.04 -17.24 -16.09
CA ILE A 52 8.89 -16.08 -16.43
C ILE A 52 10.16 -16.08 -15.58
N ALA A 53 10.03 -16.25 -14.26
CA ALA A 53 11.15 -16.22 -13.32
C ALA A 53 12.21 -17.29 -13.63
N GLN A 54 11.78 -18.49 -14.02
CA GLN A 54 12.65 -19.59 -14.44
C GLN A 54 12.99 -19.57 -15.95
N ARG A 55 12.63 -18.48 -16.65
CA ARG A 55 12.96 -18.22 -18.07
C ARG A 55 12.41 -19.25 -19.07
N TYR A 56 11.36 -19.99 -18.73
CA TYR A 56 10.63 -20.84 -19.69
C TYR A 56 9.89 -20.02 -20.76
N ILE A 57 9.49 -18.80 -20.42
CA ILE A 57 8.96 -17.81 -21.38
C ILE A 57 9.64 -16.46 -21.15
N PRO A 58 9.81 -15.63 -22.20
CA PRO A 58 10.38 -14.31 -22.05
C PRO A 58 9.46 -13.37 -21.28
N VAL A 59 10.04 -12.38 -20.61
CA VAL A 59 9.30 -11.24 -20.05
C VAL A 59 8.60 -10.52 -21.21
N PRO A 60 7.31 -10.17 -21.09
CA PRO A 60 6.63 -9.35 -22.10
C PRO A 60 7.37 -8.03 -22.32
N ALA A 61 7.37 -7.52 -23.56
CA ALA A 61 7.96 -6.22 -23.83
C ALA A 61 7.25 -5.12 -23.02
N ARG A 62 8.04 -4.22 -22.42
CA ARG A 62 7.50 -3.02 -21.77
C ARG A 62 6.90 -2.13 -22.85
N ASP A 63 5.67 -1.68 -22.65
CA ASP A 63 4.97 -0.77 -23.55
C ASP A 63 4.54 0.51 -22.82
N THR A 64 3.65 1.29 -23.44
CA THR A 64 3.19 2.60 -22.96
C THR A 64 2.18 2.54 -21.81
N ARG A 65 1.97 1.36 -21.21
CA ARG A 65 1.05 1.20 -20.08
C ARG A 65 1.51 2.03 -18.86
N PRO A 66 0.55 2.50 -18.03
CA PRO A 66 0.88 3.24 -16.81
C PRO A 66 1.78 2.45 -15.87
N ALA A 67 2.69 3.16 -15.19
CA ALA A 67 3.49 2.57 -14.13
C ALA A 67 2.60 2.09 -12.96
N LEU A 68 3.05 1.02 -12.30
CA LEU A 68 2.42 0.52 -11.08
C LEU A 68 2.82 1.42 -9.92
N ILE A 69 1.84 1.86 -9.13
CA ILE A 69 2.15 2.45 -7.82
C ILE A 69 2.57 1.33 -6.84
N PRO A 70 3.24 1.64 -5.72
CA PRO A 70 3.78 0.61 -4.82
C PRO A 70 2.74 -0.42 -4.35
N THR A 71 1.52 0.01 -4.03
CA THR A 71 0.44 -0.88 -3.59
C THR A 71 -0.06 -1.80 -4.70
N GLU A 72 -0.11 -1.32 -5.94
CA GLU A 72 -0.44 -2.15 -7.10
C GLU A 72 0.67 -3.16 -7.37
N ALA A 73 1.94 -2.75 -7.28
CA ALA A 73 3.08 -3.66 -7.40
C ALA A 73 3.05 -4.75 -6.33
N ARG A 74 2.68 -4.42 -5.08
CA ARG A 74 2.46 -5.42 -4.01
C ARG A 74 1.35 -6.40 -4.35
N LEU A 75 0.20 -5.93 -4.85
CA LEU A 75 -0.91 -6.81 -5.26
C LEU A 75 -0.49 -7.75 -6.40
N VAL A 76 0.22 -7.25 -7.40
CA VAL A 76 0.74 -8.04 -8.52
C VAL A 76 1.74 -9.08 -8.02
N ARG A 77 2.63 -8.70 -7.10
CA ARG A 77 3.59 -9.60 -6.48
C ARG A 77 2.90 -10.72 -5.72
N ALA A 78 1.93 -10.40 -4.86
CA ALA A 78 1.18 -11.38 -4.10
C ALA A 78 0.48 -12.41 -5.00
N TRP A 79 -0.12 -11.99 -6.12
CA TRP A 79 -0.70 -12.91 -7.11
C TRP A 79 0.33 -13.83 -7.78
N GLY A 80 1.59 -13.39 -7.91
CA GLY A 80 2.68 -14.21 -8.45
C GLY A 80 3.29 -15.18 -7.44
N GLU A 81 3.28 -14.83 -6.16
CA GLU A 81 3.93 -15.57 -5.08
C GLU A 81 3.00 -16.54 -4.34
N HIS A 82 1.68 -16.29 -4.36
CA HIS A 82 0.71 -17.09 -3.62
C HIS A 82 -0.23 -17.91 -4.51
N ALA A 83 -0.48 -19.16 -4.08
CA ALA A 83 -1.24 -20.13 -4.84
C ALA A 83 -2.73 -19.77 -4.96
N THR A 84 -3.34 -19.29 -3.87
CA THR A 84 -4.79 -19.09 -3.76
C THR A 84 -5.16 -17.65 -3.50
N ARG A 85 -6.39 -17.28 -3.85
CA ARG A 85 -6.98 -15.98 -3.51
C ARG A 85 -6.92 -15.69 -2.01
N LEU A 86 -7.13 -16.71 -1.18
CA LEU A 86 -7.09 -16.57 0.27
C LEU A 86 -5.66 -16.26 0.75
N ALA A 87 -4.65 -16.98 0.24
CA ALA A 87 -3.26 -16.70 0.57
C ALA A 87 -2.80 -15.31 0.09
N VAL A 88 -3.29 -14.83 -1.06
CA VAL A 88 -3.08 -13.44 -1.51
C VAL A 88 -3.71 -12.45 -0.52
N ALA A 89 -4.93 -12.73 -0.06
CA ALA A 89 -5.65 -11.89 0.90
C ALA A 89 -4.87 -11.80 2.23
N GLU A 90 -4.42 -12.94 2.75
CA GLU A 90 -3.60 -13.05 3.96
C GLU A 90 -2.27 -12.29 3.82
N ALA A 91 -1.54 -12.48 2.72
CA ALA A 91 -0.25 -11.81 2.48
C ALA A 91 -0.36 -10.29 2.37
N LEU A 92 -1.50 -9.78 1.91
CA LEU A 92 -1.79 -8.36 1.82
C LEU A 92 -2.47 -7.82 3.08
N ALA A 93 -2.78 -8.68 4.06
CA ALA A 93 -3.60 -8.38 5.23
C ALA A 93 -4.93 -7.71 4.85
N MET A 94 -5.56 -8.19 3.76
CA MET A 94 -6.79 -7.62 3.18
C MET A 94 -7.95 -8.63 3.15
N PRO A 95 -9.21 -8.18 3.29
CA PRO A 95 -10.37 -9.03 3.04
C PRO A 95 -10.38 -9.56 1.58
N PRO A 96 -10.77 -10.83 1.33
CA PRO A 96 -10.75 -11.39 -0.02
C PRO A 96 -11.61 -10.63 -1.04
N VAL A 97 -12.75 -10.08 -0.60
CA VAL A 97 -13.62 -9.25 -1.47
C VAL A 97 -12.91 -8.01 -1.98
N GLU A 98 -12.00 -7.46 -1.19
CA GLU A 98 -11.25 -6.29 -1.56
C GLU A 98 -10.09 -6.63 -2.50
N VAL A 99 -9.44 -7.80 -2.30
CA VAL A 99 -8.49 -8.34 -3.29
C VAL A 99 -9.15 -8.32 -4.67
N ASP A 100 -10.40 -8.77 -4.76
CA ASP A 100 -11.12 -8.86 -6.04
C ASP A 100 -11.40 -7.48 -6.63
N LEU A 101 -11.92 -6.55 -5.83
CA LEU A 101 -12.19 -5.18 -6.28
C LEU A 101 -10.93 -4.48 -6.78
N TRP A 102 -9.82 -4.66 -6.05
CA TRP A 102 -8.53 -4.07 -6.40
C TRP A 102 -7.94 -4.72 -7.64
N THR A 103 -8.01 -6.05 -7.72
CA THR A 103 -7.58 -6.82 -8.88
C THR A 103 -8.36 -6.36 -10.11
N GLN A 104 -9.69 -6.28 -10.04
CA GLN A 104 -10.52 -5.81 -11.16
C GLN A 104 -10.18 -4.37 -11.59
N THR A 105 -9.94 -3.48 -10.62
CA THR A 105 -9.55 -2.09 -10.90
C THR A 105 -8.21 -2.04 -11.61
N LEU A 106 -7.22 -2.82 -11.15
CA LEU A 106 -5.91 -2.86 -11.75
C LEU A 106 -5.93 -3.51 -13.14
N LEU A 107 -6.70 -4.60 -13.32
CA LEU A 107 -6.93 -5.23 -14.63
C LEU A 107 -7.43 -4.19 -15.65
N ARG A 108 -8.40 -3.36 -15.28
CA ARG A 108 -8.88 -2.27 -16.13
C ARG A 108 -7.79 -1.22 -16.38
N LYS A 109 -7.09 -0.75 -15.33
CA LYS A 109 -6.06 0.30 -15.41
C LYS A 109 -4.95 -0.04 -16.42
N ILE A 110 -4.45 -1.28 -16.39
CA ILE A 110 -3.33 -1.69 -17.25
C ILE A 110 -3.77 -2.54 -18.45
N HIS A 111 -5.09 -2.62 -18.70
CA HIS A 111 -5.69 -3.44 -19.76
C HIS A 111 -5.26 -4.92 -19.73
N ALA A 112 -5.07 -5.46 -18.53
CA ALA A 112 -4.84 -6.88 -18.33
C ALA A 112 -6.16 -7.66 -18.42
N ARG A 113 -6.10 -8.83 -19.05
CA ARG A 113 -7.28 -9.67 -19.33
C ARG A 113 -7.64 -10.64 -18.20
N SER A 114 -6.66 -10.95 -17.37
CA SER A 114 -6.79 -11.87 -16.24
C SER A 114 -5.63 -11.67 -15.27
N THR A 115 -5.70 -12.25 -14.08
CA THR A 115 -4.61 -12.21 -13.08
C THR A 115 -3.30 -12.82 -13.60
N ALA A 116 -3.39 -13.81 -14.50
CA ALA A 116 -2.22 -14.36 -15.19
C ALA A 116 -1.55 -13.34 -16.10
N HIS A 117 -2.34 -12.60 -16.88
CA HIS A 117 -1.82 -11.52 -17.72
C HIS A 117 -1.29 -10.35 -16.88
N LEU A 118 -1.98 -10.02 -15.78
CA LEU A 118 -1.55 -9.01 -14.81
C LEU A 118 -0.14 -9.30 -14.29
N VAL A 119 0.12 -10.55 -13.87
CA VAL A 119 1.45 -10.96 -13.40
C VAL A 119 2.50 -10.92 -14.51
N ALA A 120 2.15 -11.34 -15.73
CA ALA A 120 3.07 -11.24 -16.87
C ALA A 120 3.48 -9.78 -17.14
N LEU A 121 2.52 -8.85 -17.15
CA LEU A 121 2.78 -7.42 -17.28
C LEU A 121 3.52 -6.85 -16.07
N GLY A 122 3.26 -7.37 -14.88
CA GLY A 122 3.99 -7.06 -13.66
C GLY A 122 5.50 -7.21 -13.78
N HIS A 123 5.96 -8.29 -14.44
CA HIS A 123 7.38 -8.48 -14.74
C HIS A 123 7.92 -7.37 -15.66
N ALA A 124 7.19 -7.01 -16.71
CA ALA A 124 7.57 -5.92 -17.63
C ALA A 124 7.57 -4.53 -16.96
N LEU A 125 6.71 -4.34 -15.97
CA LEU A 125 6.54 -3.11 -15.19
C LEU A 125 7.41 -3.06 -13.92
N GLY A 126 8.24 -4.08 -13.67
CA GLY A 126 9.19 -4.12 -12.56
C GLY A 126 8.63 -4.50 -11.19
N ALA A 127 7.41 -5.04 -11.09
CA ALA A 127 6.79 -5.42 -9.81
C ALA A 127 7.58 -6.49 -9.02
N PHE A 128 8.32 -7.33 -9.73
CA PHE A 128 9.12 -8.44 -9.20
C PHE A 128 10.62 -8.12 -9.10
N ALA A 129 11.04 -6.91 -9.48
CA ALA A 129 12.41 -6.48 -9.24
C ALA A 129 12.68 -6.47 -7.73
N SER A 130 13.85 -6.94 -7.32
CA SER A 130 14.31 -6.88 -5.92
C SER A 130 14.64 -5.44 -5.57
N THR A 131 13.64 -4.60 -5.36
CA THR A 131 13.84 -3.31 -4.71
C THR A 131 13.83 -3.56 -3.20
N PRO A 132 14.84 -3.09 -2.43
CA PRO A 132 14.74 -3.07 -0.98
C PRO A 132 13.43 -2.39 -0.58
N LEU A 133 12.83 -2.80 0.55
CA LEU A 133 11.75 -2.04 1.18
C LEU A 133 12.25 -0.61 1.42
N ASP A 134 11.94 0.28 0.47
CA ASP A 134 12.38 1.66 0.45
C ASP A 134 11.91 2.36 1.74
N ALA A 135 12.80 3.17 2.34
CA ALA A 135 12.45 4.09 3.42
C ALA A 135 11.34 5.08 3.02
N ASN A 136 10.92 5.07 1.75
CA ASN A 136 9.80 5.81 1.17
C ASN A 136 8.63 4.93 0.64
N ALA A 137 8.56 3.65 1.02
CA ALA A 137 7.38 2.83 0.75
C ALA A 137 6.15 3.36 1.52
N PRO A 138 4.92 3.34 0.96
CA PRO A 138 3.74 3.71 1.72
C PRO A 138 3.57 2.81 2.95
N LEU A 139 3.06 3.36 4.05
CA LEU A 139 2.70 2.56 5.21
C LEU A 139 1.66 1.50 4.81
N PRO A 140 1.75 0.27 5.36
CA PRO A 140 0.70 -0.72 5.20
C PRO A 140 -0.56 -0.19 5.88
N LEU A 141 -1.55 0.17 5.07
CA LEU A 141 -2.87 0.60 5.53
C LEU A 141 -3.79 -0.61 5.56
N ARG A 142 -4.69 -0.65 6.55
CA ARG A 142 -5.78 -1.61 6.60
C ARG A 142 -6.59 -1.50 5.30
N PRO A 143 -6.61 -2.58 4.54
CA PRO A 143 -7.41 -2.66 3.34
C PRO A 143 -8.90 -2.53 3.74
N GLY A 144 -9.66 -1.79 2.92
CA GLY A 144 -11.13 -1.73 2.95
C GLY A 144 -11.63 -0.36 3.36
N LEU A 145 -10.77 0.37 4.08
CA LEU A 145 -11.06 1.72 4.54
C LEU A 145 -10.90 2.76 3.42
N LEU A 146 -9.91 2.56 2.53
CA LEU A 146 -9.57 3.50 1.46
C LEU A 146 -9.18 2.79 0.16
N PRO A 147 -9.62 3.31 -1.00
CA PRO A 147 -9.06 2.94 -2.29
C PRO A 147 -7.52 3.03 -2.34
N PRO A 148 -6.82 2.15 -3.08
CA PRO A 148 -5.35 2.02 -3.08
C PRO A 148 -4.60 3.32 -3.29
N ALA A 149 -5.03 4.14 -4.25
CA ALA A 149 -4.36 5.41 -4.55
C ALA A 149 -4.47 6.39 -3.38
N ARG A 150 -5.61 6.39 -2.68
CA ARG A 150 -5.86 7.23 -1.49
C ARG A 150 -5.08 6.72 -0.29
N ALA A 151 -5.08 5.41 -0.10
CA ALA A 151 -4.27 4.73 0.89
C ALA A 151 -2.78 5.07 0.67
N THR A 152 -2.28 4.83 -0.53
CA THR A 152 -0.89 5.14 -0.90
C THR A 152 -0.54 6.61 -0.65
N ALA A 153 -1.39 7.55 -1.08
CA ALA A 153 -1.17 8.98 -0.83
C ALA A 153 -1.14 9.32 0.66
N LEU A 154 -2.05 8.76 1.47
CA LEU A 154 -2.07 8.96 2.92
C LEU A 154 -0.85 8.34 3.59
N GLY A 155 -0.43 7.14 3.20
CA GLY A 155 0.76 6.47 3.73
C GLY A 155 2.05 7.21 3.40
N LEU A 156 2.16 7.81 2.21
CA LEU A 156 3.30 8.68 1.84
C LEU A 156 3.25 10.01 2.59
N ALA A 157 2.06 10.62 2.73
CA ALA A 157 1.87 11.81 3.55
C ALA A 157 2.23 11.56 5.01
N ALA A 158 1.92 10.38 5.56
CA ALA A 158 2.31 9.98 6.90
C ALA A 158 3.82 9.80 7.07
N ARG A 159 4.59 9.64 5.99
CA ARG A 159 6.07 9.68 6.03
C ARG A 159 6.64 11.09 5.89
N GLY A 160 5.79 12.12 5.87
CA GLY A 160 6.21 13.52 5.80
C GLY A 160 6.32 14.09 4.39
N MET A 161 5.99 13.33 3.34
CA MET A 161 6.07 13.84 1.97
C MET A 161 5.06 14.97 1.73
N GLY A 162 5.52 15.99 1.01
CA GLY A 162 4.68 17.09 0.53
C GLY A 162 3.73 16.64 -0.58
N LYS A 163 2.68 17.42 -0.85
CA LYS A 163 1.71 17.09 -1.91
C LYS A 163 2.33 16.97 -3.30
N GLU A 164 3.26 17.87 -3.63
CA GLU A 164 3.99 17.88 -4.90
C GLU A 164 4.86 16.63 -5.08
N GLU A 165 5.53 16.22 -4.00
CA GLU A 165 6.36 15.02 -3.99
C GLU A 165 5.51 13.76 -4.13
N ILE A 166 4.38 13.69 -3.40
CA ILE A 166 3.41 12.59 -3.53
C ILE A 166 2.83 12.57 -4.96
N ALA A 167 2.48 13.72 -5.53
CA ALA A 167 1.92 13.84 -6.87
C ALA A 167 2.90 13.31 -7.92
N SER A 168 4.16 13.72 -7.82
CA SER A 168 5.26 13.26 -8.67
C SER A 168 5.45 11.75 -8.56
N ARG A 169 5.46 11.21 -7.35
CA ARG A 169 5.66 9.77 -7.08
C ARG A 169 4.48 8.91 -7.52
N LEU A 170 3.26 9.45 -7.47
CA LEU A 170 2.05 8.75 -7.89
C LEU A 170 1.67 8.99 -9.36
N HIS A 171 2.41 9.86 -10.07
CA HIS A 171 2.09 10.32 -11.41
C HIS A 171 0.65 10.87 -11.53
N VAL A 172 0.25 11.70 -10.56
CA VAL A 172 -1.04 12.39 -10.52
C VAL A 172 -0.84 13.89 -10.27
N SER A 173 -1.88 14.71 -10.38
CA SER A 173 -1.79 16.11 -10.01
C SER A 173 -1.78 16.33 -8.48
N PRO A 174 -1.19 17.44 -7.98
CA PRO A 174 -1.29 17.84 -6.57
C PRO A 174 -2.73 18.00 -6.07
N ASP A 175 -3.64 18.39 -6.97
CA ASP A 175 -5.09 18.46 -6.69
C ASP A 175 -5.71 17.08 -6.49
N THR A 176 -5.23 16.08 -7.23
CA THR A 176 -5.63 14.69 -7.04
C THR A 176 -5.16 14.19 -5.67
N VAL A 177 -3.94 14.52 -5.25
CA VAL A 177 -3.44 14.22 -3.89
C VAL A 177 -4.30 14.92 -2.83
N THR A 178 -4.62 16.20 -3.03
CA THR A 178 -5.53 16.93 -2.12
C THR A 178 -6.89 16.23 -2.02
N SER A 179 -7.46 15.80 -3.15
CA SER A 179 -8.72 15.07 -3.20
C SER A 179 -8.64 13.72 -2.49
N HIS A 180 -7.53 13.00 -2.65
CA HIS A 180 -7.27 11.76 -1.93
C HIS A 180 -7.21 11.96 -0.42
N LEU A 181 -6.49 12.99 0.05
CA LEU A 181 -6.42 13.32 1.49
C LEU A 181 -7.76 13.83 2.03
N LYS A 182 -8.58 14.51 1.23
CA LYS A 182 -9.94 14.91 1.62
C LYS A 182 -10.85 13.69 1.79
N ALA A 183 -10.81 12.77 0.84
CA ALA A 183 -11.54 11.51 0.93
C ALA A 183 -11.05 10.64 2.10
N ALA A 184 -9.75 10.66 2.40
CA ALA A 184 -9.18 9.99 3.57
C ALA A 184 -9.76 10.52 4.89
N ARG A 185 -9.88 11.84 5.03
CA ARG A 185 -10.56 12.45 6.20
C ARG A 185 -11.99 11.95 6.34
N ALA A 186 -12.75 11.99 5.24
CA ALA A 186 -14.15 11.54 5.25
C ALA A 186 -14.29 10.07 5.66
N ALA A 187 -13.43 9.18 5.13
CA ALA A 187 -13.46 7.75 5.47
C ALA A 187 -13.06 7.46 6.92
N LEU A 188 -12.16 8.27 7.49
CA LEU A 188 -11.72 8.17 8.89
C LEU A 188 -12.63 8.96 9.86
N GLY A 189 -13.75 9.51 9.40
CA GLY A 189 -14.67 10.31 10.22
C GLY A 189 -14.10 11.65 10.68
N CYS A 190 -12.99 12.10 10.09
CA CYS A 190 -12.35 13.37 10.45
C CYS A 190 -13.05 14.55 9.75
N PRO A 191 -13.23 15.70 10.43
CA PRO A 191 -13.69 16.93 9.80
C PRO A 191 -12.86 17.35 8.57
N PRO A 192 -13.44 18.04 7.57
CA PRO A 192 -12.77 18.37 6.31
C PRO A 192 -11.45 19.15 6.42
N ARG A 193 -11.30 19.96 7.49
CA ARG A 193 -10.11 20.80 7.75
C ARG A 193 -9.18 20.24 8.83
N THR A 194 -9.34 18.96 9.20
CA THR A 194 -8.47 18.29 10.16
C THR A 194 -7.02 18.35 9.70
N ALA A 195 -6.13 18.75 10.60
CA ALA A 195 -4.70 18.80 10.34
C ALA A 195 -4.16 17.39 10.01
N LEU A 196 -3.11 17.32 9.18
CA LEU A 196 -2.59 16.03 8.71
C LEU A 196 -2.07 15.16 9.86
N HIS A 197 -1.45 15.75 10.88
CA HIS A 197 -0.97 14.99 12.05
C HIS A 197 -2.11 14.37 12.86
N VAL A 198 -3.26 15.04 12.97
CA VAL A 198 -4.47 14.47 13.61
C VAL A 198 -5.03 13.33 12.75
N LEU A 199 -5.13 13.52 11.43
CA LEU A 199 -5.57 12.46 10.52
C LEU A 199 -4.69 11.19 10.62
N VAL A 200 -3.37 11.38 10.68
CA VAL A 200 -2.39 10.29 10.82
C VAL A 200 -2.46 9.67 12.22
N HIS A 201 -2.71 10.45 13.27
CA HIS A 201 -2.97 9.88 14.58
C HIS A 201 -4.22 9.00 14.57
N THR A 202 -5.36 9.47 14.03
CA THR A 202 -6.59 8.69 13.91
C THR A 202 -6.36 7.41 13.12
N LEU A 203 -5.60 7.49 12.03
CA LEU A 203 -5.22 6.35 11.22
C LEU A 203 -4.49 5.26 12.04
N PHE A 204 -3.52 5.63 12.87
CA PHE A 204 -2.82 4.66 13.72
C PHE A 204 -3.66 4.20 14.91
N ALA A 205 -4.35 5.11 15.59
CA ALA A 205 -5.15 4.82 16.79
C ALA A 205 -6.33 3.87 16.49
N THR A 206 -6.90 3.93 15.29
CA THR A 206 -7.94 3.00 14.83
C THR A 206 -7.39 1.66 14.33
N GLY A 207 -6.06 1.48 14.36
CA GLY A 207 -5.37 0.33 13.77
C GLY A 207 -5.46 0.30 12.25
N ALA A 208 -5.94 1.38 11.61
CA ALA A 208 -6.09 1.47 10.17
C ALA A 208 -4.73 1.60 9.43
N ALA A 209 -3.62 1.78 10.14
CA ALA A 209 -2.28 1.53 9.65
C ALA A 209 -1.40 1.02 10.78
N THR A 210 -0.34 0.30 10.43
CA THR A 210 0.74 0.02 11.38
C THR A 210 1.75 1.18 11.34
N PRO A 211 2.12 1.76 12.49
CA PRO A 211 3.22 2.71 12.57
C PRO A 211 4.52 2.12 12.01
N PRO A 212 5.42 2.91 11.43
CA PRO A 212 6.71 2.41 10.99
C PRO A 212 7.52 1.92 12.21
N SER A 213 8.28 0.84 12.04
CA SER A 213 9.27 0.44 13.04
C SER A 213 10.47 1.40 12.98
N LEU A 214 10.87 1.95 14.13
CA LEU A 214 12.03 2.82 14.25
C LEU A 214 13.17 2.06 14.94
N ALA A 215 14.35 2.10 14.34
CA ALA A 215 15.56 1.54 14.94
C ALA A 215 16.10 2.42 16.10
N VAL A 216 15.72 3.70 16.15
CA VAL A 216 16.15 4.63 17.19
C VAL A 216 15.29 4.42 18.45
N PRO A 217 15.89 4.31 19.64
CA PRO A 217 15.14 4.15 20.89
C PRO A 217 14.31 5.39 21.23
N SER A 218 13.24 5.20 22.00
CA SER A 218 12.43 6.31 22.49
C SER A 218 13.24 7.19 23.44
N PRO A 219 13.24 8.53 23.27
CA PRO A 219 13.73 9.42 24.31
C PRO A 219 12.79 9.35 25.53
N PRO A 220 13.27 9.64 26.75
CA PRO A 220 12.43 9.69 27.95
C PRO A 220 11.45 10.87 27.85
N VAL A 221 10.17 10.67 28.13
CA VAL A 221 9.12 11.70 27.99
C VAL A 221 8.51 12.00 29.36
N THR A 222 8.39 13.28 29.72
CA THR A 222 7.73 13.68 30.98
C THR A 222 6.21 13.63 30.86
N ALA A 223 5.50 13.60 31.99
CA ALA A 223 4.02 13.64 31.99
C ALA A 223 3.46 14.87 31.26
N ALA A 224 4.10 16.04 31.42
CA ALA A 224 3.71 17.26 30.73
C ALA A 224 3.93 17.18 29.20
N GLN A 225 5.05 16.58 28.77
CA GLN A 225 5.33 16.35 27.36
C GLN A 225 4.35 15.34 26.74
N LEU A 226 3.99 14.29 27.48
CA LEU A 226 2.99 13.31 27.05
C LEU A 226 1.60 13.95 26.94
N HIS A 227 1.21 14.79 27.90
CA HIS A 227 -0.04 15.53 27.85
C HIS A 227 -0.07 16.47 26.62
N LEU A 228 1.01 17.22 26.37
CA LEU A 228 1.12 18.05 25.17
C LEU A 228 1.04 17.22 23.89
N TRP A 229 1.68 16.06 23.85
CA TRP A 229 1.59 15.13 22.72
C TRP A 229 0.14 14.67 22.48
N LYS A 230 -0.58 14.23 23.53
CA LYS A 230 -2.00 13.83 23.46
C LYS A 230 -2.91 14.99 23.00
N ALA A 231 -2.58 16.23 23.36
CA ALA A 231 -3.30 17.40 22.88
C ALA A 231 -3.05 17.66 21.39
N ILE A 232 -1.79 17.54 20.93
CA ILE A 232 -1.44 17.71 19.50
C ILE A 232 -2.13 16.66 18.63
N THR A 233 -2.22 15.41 19.09
CA THR A 233 -2.80 14.30 18.31
C THR A 233 -4.31 14.43 18.09
N THR A 234 -5.00 15.19 18.92
CA THR A 234 -6.46 15.33 18.90
C THR A 234 -6.93 16.69 18.41
N ASN A 235 -6.07 17.72 18.42
CA ASN A 235 -6.44 19.10 18.10
C ASN A 235 -5.72 19.64 16.86
N SER A 236 -6.48 20.28 15.98
CA SER A 236 -5.94 20.89 14.75
C SER A 236 -5.52 22.36 14.95
N LEU A 237 -6.12 23.08 15.89
CA LEU A 237 -5.85 24.50 16.14
C LEU A 237 -4.96 24.68 17.38
N LEU A 238 -4.06 25.66 17.32
CA LEU A 238 -3.19 26.02 18.45
C LEU A 238 -3.98 26.47 19.70
N SER A 239 -5.13 27.12 19.51
CA SER A 239 -6.03 27.50 20.60
C SER A 239 -6.56 26.29 21.35
N ASP A 240 -6.95 25.26 20.63
CA ASP A 240 -7.56 24.06 21.21
C ASP A 240 -6.50 23.22 21.92
N ILE A 241 -5.28 23.15 21.35
CA ILE A 241 -4.11 22.57 22.01
C ILE A 241 -3.82 23.32 23.31
N ALA A 242 -3.80 24.66 23.28
CA ALA A 242 -3.52 25.49 24.45
C ALA A 242 -4.53 25.23 25.57
N ASN A 243 -5.82 25.22 25.23
CA ASN A 243 -6.90 24.91 26.15
C ASN A 243 -6.76 23.51 26.74
N ALA A 244 -6.45 22.51 25.92
CA ALA A 244 -6.32 21.12 26.36
C ALA A 244 -5.19 20.92 27.38
N VAL A 245 -4.06 21.62 27.24
CA VAL A 245 -2.94 21.52 28.19
C VAL A 245 -2.97 22.58 29.31
N GLY A 246 -3.99 23.42 29.36
CA GLY A 246 -4.11 24.49 30.36
C GLY A 246 -3.04 25.58 30.25
N THR A 247 -2.69 26.00 29.02
CA THR A 247 -1.69 27.05 28.76
C THR A 247 -2.20 28.12 27.80
N THR A 248 -1.35 29.07 27.43
CA THR A 248 -1.68 30.13 26.45
C THR A 248 -1.25 29.73 25.04
N PRO A 249 -1.95 30.19 23.97
CA PRO A 249 -1.54 29.93 22.59
C PRO A 249 -0.10 30.36 22.25
N GLN A 250 0.42 31.38 22.94
CA GLN A 250 1.79 31.87 22.79
C GLN A 250 2.83 30.87 23.32
N ALA A 251 2.51 30.16 24.41
CA ALA A 251 3.39 29.16 25.02
C ALA A 251 3.40 27.82 24.27
N VAL A 252 2.34 27.51 23.50
CA VAL A 252 2.25 26.23 22.76
C VAL A 252 3.35 26.08 21.71
N ARG A 253 3.65 27.10 20.90
CA ARG A 253 4.65 26.97 19.82
C ARG A 253 6.05 26.60 20.34
N PRO A 254 6.61 27.31 21.34
CA PRO A 254 7.88 26.92 21.96
C PRO A 254 7.84 25.50 22.53
N ALA A 255 6.75 25.12 23.20
CA ALA A 255 6.61 23.80 23.79
C ALA A 255 6.55 22.68 22.73
N VAL A 256 5.81 22.88 21.63
CA VAL A 256 5.77 21.97 20.48
C VAL A 256 7.16 21.83 19.87
N ARG A 257 7.87 22.95 19.64
CA ARG A 257 9.24 22.91 19.07
C ARG A 257 10.21 22.15 19.96
N HIS A 258 10.15 22.37 21.28
CA HIS A 258 10.96 21.63 22.23
C HIS A 258 10.65 20.13 22.16
N LEU A 259 9.36 19.76 22.13
CA LEU A 259 8.95 18.37 22.06
C LEU A 259 9.32 17.70 20.72
N THR A 260 9.19 18.39 19.58
CA THR A 260 9.62 17.86 18.29
C THR A 260 11.13 17.66 18.25
N ALA A 261 11.92 18.63 18.75
CA ALA A 261 13.37 18.51 18.82
C ALA A 261 13.80 17.34 19.71
N HIS A 262 13.16 17.19 20.88
CA HIS A 262 13.38 16.06 21.80
C HIS A 262 13.06 14.70 21.14
N ALA A 263 12.02 14.66 20.30
CA ALA A 263 11.66 13.49 19.51
C ALA A 263 12.51 13.28 18.24
N GLY A 264 13.48 14.15 17.94
CA GLY A 264 14.29 14.07 16.71
C GLY A 264 13.49 14.32 15.43
N THR A 265 12.57 15.27 15.46
CA THR A 265 11.76 15.71 14.31
C THR A 265 11.53 17.21 14.35
N ASP A 266 11.13 17.79 13.22
CA ASP A 266 10.88 19.21 13.03
C ASP A 266 9.38 19.55 12.91
N SER A 267 8.51 18.55 12.95
CA SER A 267 7.08 18.71 12.67
C SER A 267 6.18 17.94 13.62
N ALA A 268 4.96 18.46 13.82
CA ALA A 268 3.91 17.77 14.58
C ALA A 268 3.54 16.41 13.95
N LEU A 269 3.61 16.30 12.62
CA LEU A 269 3.40 15.04 11.92
C LEU A 269 4.47 14.00 12.28
N GLY A 270 5.75 14.36 12.18
CA GLY A 270 6.84 13.46 12.57
C GLY A 270 6.77 13.07 14.04
N LEU A 271 6.33 13.99 14.90
CA LEU A 271 6.09 13.72 16.32
C LEU A 271 4.98 12.67 16.55
N VAL A 272 3.88 12.74 15.81
CA VAL A 272 2.80 11.74 15.89
C VAL A 272 3.28 10.37 15.41
N VAL A 273 3.98 10.32 14.28
CA VAL A 273 4.48 9.07 13.69
C VAL A 273 5.46 8.37 14.64
N ARG A 274 6.41 9.13 15.20
CA ARG A 274 7.39 8.59 16.16
C ARG A 274 6.75 8.20 17.48
N GLY A 275 5.84 9.01 18.02
CA GLY A 275 5.12 8.68 19.25
C GLY A 275 4.34 7.37 19.15
N HIS A 276 3.71 7.10 17.99
CA HIS A 276 3.09 5.80 17.72
C HIS A 276 4.09 4.67 17.52
N ALA A 277 5.22 4.91 16.84
CA ALA A 277 6.28 3.90 16.67
C ALA A 277 6.97 3.49 17.99
N TRP A 278 7.00 4.40 18.96
CA TRP A 278 7.55 4.18 20.31
C TRP A 278 6.50 3.83 21.37
N ASN A 279 5.24 3.63 20.98
CA ASN A 279 4.14 3.35 21.90
C ASN A 279 3.99 4.35 23.06
N TRP A 280 4.16 5.66 22.81
CA TRP A 280 3.88 6.70 23.81
C TRP A 280 2.42 6.71 24.30
N ASN A 281 1.54 5.95 23.65
CA ASN A 281 0.15 5.71 24.06
C ASN A 281 -0.02 4.72 25.22
N GLU A 282 1.03 4.00 25.67
CA GLU A 282 0.92 3.07 26.80
C GLU A 282 1.05 3.83 28.13
N GLY A 283 -0.09 4.36 28.57
CA GLY A 283 -0.29 5.09 29.83
C GLY A 283 -1.69 5.68 29.92
#